data_AF-A0A317Z7D9-F1
#
_entry.id   AF-A0A317Z7D9-F1
#
_cell.length_a   1.000
_cell.length_b   1.000
_cell.length_c   1.000
_cell.angle_alpha   90.00
_cell.angle_beta   90.00
_cell.angle_gamma   90.00
#
_symmetry.space_group_name_H-M   'P 1'
#
loop_
_entity.id
_entity.type
_entity.pdbx_description
1 polymer ?
#
loop_
_entity_poly.entity_id
_entity_poly.type
_entity_poly.pdbx_seq_one_letter_code
_entity_poly.pdbx_strand_id
1 'polypeptide(L)'
;ELPPLIVHYFFDLMVFFGIFCFVISFAYVMALWIKRFNPHHKLLLYATLLGGPAAMLAIEFGWFLTELGRQPWIVRGFLKVQDAATDASGLVFVTILFAILYFVLLFSATYVLVRMFKNKPAYQHIESLSQRGDA
;
A
#
# COMPACT_ATOMS: atom_id res chain seq x y z
N GLU A 1 -6.27 9.78 29.52
CA GLU A 1 -5.25 10.31 28.58
C GLU A 1 -5.70 9.93 27.19
N LEU A 2 -6.27 10.89 26.45
CA LEU A 2 -6.89 10.63 25.14
C LEU A 2 -5.83 10.70 24.05
N PRO A 3 -5.80 9.74 23.09
CA PRO A 3 -4.93 9.85 21.95
C PRO A 3 -5.32 11.07 21.09
N PRO A 4 -4.41 11.57 20.25
CA PRO A 4 -4.66 12.70 19.38
C PRO A 4 -5.94 12.52 18.53
N LEU A 5 -6.75 13.58 18.38
CA LEU A 5 -7.96 13.52 17.55
C LEU A 5 -7.66 13.21 16.06
N ILE A 6 -6.39 13.35 15.64
CA ILE A 6 -5.98 13.02 14.27
C ILE A 6 -6.14 11.54 13.91
N VAL A 7 -6.20 10.66 14.91
CA VAL A 7 -6.42 9.21 14.73
C VAL A 7 -7.75 8.92 14.02
N HIS A 8 -8.77 9.76 14.22
CA HIS A 8 -10.04 9.61 13.54
C HIS A 8 -9.92 9.80 12.02
N TYR A 9 -9.11 10.76 11.56
CA TYR A 9 -8.88 10.95 10.12
C TYR A 9 -8.16 9.75 9.48
N PHE A 10 -7.21 9.13 10.20
CA PHE A 10 -6.56 7.92 9.72
C PHE A 10 -7.53 6.73 9.64
N PHE A 11 -8.48 6.64 10.58
CA PHE A 11 -9.57 5.66 10.52
C PHE A 11 -10.43 5.87 9.26
N ASP A 12 -10.89 7.10 9.04
CA ASP A 12 -11.76 7.43 7.92
C ASP A 12 -11.08 7.16 6.58
N LEU A 13 -9.81 7.54 6.44
CA LEU A 13 -9.02 7.28 5.23
C LEU A 13 -8.83 5.78 4.99
N MET A 14 -8.44 5.02 6.03
CA MET A 14 -8.28 3.57 5.92
C MET A 14 -9.58 2.90 5.45
N VAL A 15 -10.70 3.24 6.08
CA VAL A 15 -12.02 2.69 5.74
C VAL A 15 -12.44 3.12 4.34
N PHE A 16 -12.23 4.37 3.97
CA PHE A 16 -12.54 4.90 2.64
C PHE A 16 -11.81 4.13 1.55
N PHE A 17 -10.49 3.96 1.66
CA PHE A 17 -9.70 3.20 0.68
C PHE A 17 -10.02 1.71 0.70
N GLY A 18 -10.33 1.14 1.87
CA GLY A 18 -10.76 -0.25 2.00
C GLY A 18 -12.08 -0.52 1.28
N ILE A 19 -13.09 0.33 1.50
CA ILE A 19 -14.39 0.24 0.81
C ILE A 19 -14.21 0.48 -0.69
N PHE A 20 -13.38 1.45 -1.09
CA PHE A 20 -13.08 1.71 -2.50
C PHE A 20 -12.51 0.47 -3.20
N CYS A 21 -11.50 -0.18 -2.62
CA CYS A 21 -10.94 -1.41 -3.17
C CYS A 21 -11.94 -2.56 -3.19
N PHE A 22 -12.77 -2.69 -2.14
CA PHE A 22 -13.83 -3.69 -2.06
C PHE A 22 -14.87 -3.51 -3.18
N VAL A 23 -15.34 -2.28 -3.41
CA VAL A 23 -16.32 -1.96 -4.46
C VAL A 23 -15.75 -2.27 -5.85
N ILE A 24 -14.48 -1.94 -6.11
CA ILE A 24 -13.84 -2.25 -7.39
C ILE A 24 -13.72 -3.75 -7.59
N SER A 25 -13.24 -4.49 -6.59
CA SER A 25 -13.12 -5.93 -6.65
C SER A 25 -14.48 -6.62 -6.86
N PHE A 26 -15.49 -6.19 -6.11
CA PHE A 26 -16.85 -6.69 -6.23
C PHE A 26 -17.45 -6.40 -7.61
N ALA A 27 -17.30 -5.17 -8.12
CA ALA A 27 -17.76 -4.79 -9.46
C ALA A 27 -17.05 -5.61 -10.56
N TYR A 28 -15.77 -5.90 -10.40
CA TYR A 28 -15.01 -6.73 -11.33
C TYR A 28 -15.50 -8.18 -11.35
N VAL A 29 -15.69 -8.80 -10.18
CA VAL A 29 -16.23 -10.16 -10.07
C VAL A 29 -17.66 -10.23 -10.61
N MET A 30 -18.49 -9.24 -10.32
CA MET A 30 -19.85 -9.15 -10.83
C MET A 30 -19.90 -9.03 -12.36
N ALA A 31 -19.00 -8.23 -12.95
CA ALA A 31 -18.88 -8.11 -14.40
C ALA A 31 -18.43 -9.41 -15.07
N LEU A 32 -17.63 -10.24 -14.40
CA LEU A 32 -17.27 -11.57 -14.89
C LEU A 32 -18.44 -12.56 -14.80
N TRP A 33 -19.26 -12.45 -13.75
CA TRP A 33 -20.41 -13.34 -13.55
C TRP A 33 -21.56 -13.02 -14.51
N ILE A 34 -21.79 -11.74 -14.77
CA ILE A 34 -22.83 -11.28 -15.69
C ILE A 34 -22.23 -11.17 -17.09
N LYS A 35 -22.41 -12.22 -17.92
CA LYS A 35 -21.96 -12.30 -19.34
C LYS A 35 -22.34 -11.10 -20.23
N ARG A 36 -23.21 -10.21 -19.77
CA ARG A 36 -23.66 -9.00 -20.47
C ARG A 36 -22.75 -7.78 -20.26
N PHE A 37 -21.93 -7.77 -19.20
CA PHE A 37 -21.02 -6.66 -18.92
C PHE A 37 -19.64 -6.92 -19.51
N ASN A 38 -19.05 -5.91 -20.13
CA ASN A 38 -17.70 -6.01 -20.69
C ASN A 38 -16.66 -5.80 -19.57
N PRO A 39 -15.89 -6.83 -19.17
CA PRO A 39 -14.86 -6.71 -18.14
C PRO A 39 -13.72 -5.77 -18.56
N HIS A 40 -13.60 -5.49 -19.86
CA HIS A 40 -12.58 -4.62 -20.45
C HIS A 40 -13.03 -3.17 -20.63
N HIS A 41 -14.12 -2.76 -19.97
CA HIS A 41 -14.53 -1.37 -20.01
C HIS A 41 -13.43 -0.47 -19.41
N LYS A 42 -13.06 0.60 -20.13
CA LYS A 42 -11.92 1.47 -19.77
C LYS A 42 -11.98 1.96 -18.33
N LEU A 43 -13.18 2.34 -17.85
CA LEU A 43 -13.36 2.81 -16.47
C LEU A 43 -13.02 1.74 -15.42
N LEU A 44 -13.40 0.49 -15.66
CA LEU A 44 -13.14 -0.61 -14.71
C LEU A 44 -11.64 -0.93 -14.69
N LEU A 45 -10.97 -0.90 -15.84
CA LEU A 45 -9.52 -1.10 -15.93
C LEU A 45 -8.75 0.02 -15.22
N TYR A 46 -9.13 1.29 -15.40
CA TYR A 46 -8.53 2.41 -14.66
C TYR A 46 -8.81 2.31 -13.16
N ALA A 47 -10.02 1.91 -12.76
CA ALA A 47 -10.34 1.72 -11.35
C ALA A 47 -9.49 0.61 -10.71
N THR A 48 -9.33 -0.54 -11.38
CA THR A 48 -8.46 -1.63 -10.91
C THR A 48 -6.99 -1.20 -10.84
N LEU A 49 -6.51 -0.39 -11.80
CA LEU A 49 -5.16 0.18 -11.75
C LEU A 49 -4.96 1.07 -10.52
N LEU A 50 -5.95 1.91 -10.18
CA LEU A 50 -5.90 2.77 -8.99
C LEU A 50 -6.09 2.00 -7.68
N GLY A 51 -6.70 0.80 -7.73
CA GLY A 51 -6.88 -0.07 -6.57
C GLY A 51 -5.56 -0.50 -5.92
N GLY A 52 -4.49 -0.70 -6.70
CA GLY A 52 -3.17 -1.05 -6.16
C GLY A 52 -2.60 0.02 -5.23
N PRO A 53 -2.39 1.26 -5.71
CA PRO A 53 -1.96 2.37 -4.86
C PRO A 53 -2.92 2.66 -3.69
N ALA A 54 -4.23 2.58 -3.92
CA ALA A 54 -5.24 2.77 -2.87
C ALA A 54 -5.10 1.75 -1.73
N ALA A 55 -4.87 0.47 -2.05
CA ALA A 55 -4.64 -0.56 -1.05
C ALA A 55 -3.37 -0.31 -0.22
N MET A 56 -2.29 0.15 -0.86
CA MET A 56 -1.06 0.51 -0.14
C MET A 56 -1.31 1.66 0.84
N LEU A 57 -2.01 2.70 0.40
CA LEU A 57 -2.39 3.82 1.27
C LEU A 57 -3.27 3.37 2.43
N ALA A 58 -4.23 2.48 2.21
CA ALA A 58 -5.07 1.92 3.28
C ALA A 58 -4.23 1.22 4.35
N ILE A 59 -3.19 0.47 3.95
CA ILE A 59 -2.28 -0.22 4.87
C ILE A 59 -1.51 0.81 5.72
N GLU A 60 -0.92 1.83 5.10
CA GLU A 60 -0.17 2.88 5.80
C GLU A 60 -1.06 3.63 6.80
N PHE A 61 -2.28 4.00 6.41
CA PHE A 61 -3.22 4.66 7.32
C PHE A 61 -3.68 3.76 8.47
N GLY A 62 -3.82 2.45 8.24
CA GLY A 62 -4.07 1.48 9.30
C GLY A 62 -2.93 1.41 10.32
N TRP A 63 -1.68 1.44 9.85
CA TRP A 63 -0.50 1.51 10.72
C TRP A 63 -0.44 2.82 11.50
N PHE A 64 -0.70 3.96 10.87
CA PHE A 64 -0.76 5.24 11.58
C PHE A 64 -1.85 5.24 12.65
N LEU A 65 -3.01 4.67 12.37
CA LEU A 65 -4.10 4.55 13.35
C LEU A 65 -3.68 3.74 14.58
N THR A 66 -3.04 2.58 14.39
CA THR A 66 -2.66 1.70 15.49
C THR A 66 -1.50 2.26 16.29
N GLU A 67 -0.49 2.82 15.63
CA GLU A 67 0.70 3.37 16.27
C GLU A 67 0.41 4.70 17.00
N LEU A 68 -0.27 5.64 16.34
CA LEU A 68 -0.62 6.92 16.98
C LEU A 68 -1.73 6.74 18.03
N GLY A 69 -2.63 5.76 17.85
CA GLY A 69 -3.65 5.42 18.84
C GLY A 69 -3.08 4.81 20.13
N ARG A 70 -1.86 4.26 20.07
CA ARG A 70 -1.17 3.65 21.23
C ARG A 70 -0.40 4.67 22.06
N GLN A 71 -0.03 5.82 21.48
CA GLN A 71 0.61 6.92 22.20
C GLN A 71 -0.26 7.37 23.40
N PRO A 72 0.34 7.70 24.57
CA PRO A 72 1.78 7.83 24.86
C PRO A 72 2.45 6.54 25.38
N TRP A 73 1.77 5.40 25.29
CA TRP A 73 2.23 4.14 25.88
C TRP A 73 2.94 3.27 24.84
N ILE A 74 4.02 2.60 25.22
CA ILE A 74 4.55 1.46 24.45
C ILE A 74 3.85 0.19 24.95
N VAL A 75 3.91 -0.01 26.26
CA VAL A 75 3.18 -1.05 26.99
C VAL A 75 2.32 -0.36 28.04
N ARG A 76 0.99 -0.41 27.89
CA ARG A 76 0.06 0.26 28.79
C ARG A 76 0.31 -0.14 30.24
N GLY A 77 0.49 0.85 31.11
CA GLY A 77 0.70 0.64 32.54
C GLY A 77 2.13 0.26 32.95
N PHE A 78 3.04 0.05 32.00
CA PHE A 78 4.42 -0.36 32.27
C PHE A 78 5.46 0.64 31.73
N LEU A 79 5.36 1.04 30.46
CA LEU A 79 6.38 1.84 29.80
C LEU A 79 5.78 2.90 28.88
N LYS A 80 6.17 4.16 29.11
CA LYS A 80 5.83 5.30 28.25
C LYS A 80 6.89 5.51 27.17
N VAL A 81 6.49 6.08 26.04
CA VAL A 81 7.37 6.35 24.90
C VAL A 81 8.52 7.30 25.28
N GLN A 82 8.22 8.32 26.08
CA GLN A 82 9.22 9.29 26.54
C GLN A 82 10.36 8.67 27.38
N ASP A 83 10.06 7.60 28.14
CA ASP A 83 11.03 6.96 29.04
C ASP A 83 11.87 5.89 28.32
N ALA A 84 11.47 5.53 27.09
CA ALA A 84 12.13 4.51 26.29
C ALA A 84 13.13 5.08 25.25
N ALA A 85 13.12 6.39 25.04
CA ALA A 85 14.03 7.05 24.11
C ALA A 85 15.42 7.21 24.74
N THR A 86 16.48 6.84 24.02
CA THR A 86 17.86 7.05 24.44
C THR A 86 18.40 8.37 23.91
N ASP A 87 19.06 9.15 24.75
CA ASP A 87 19.79 10.36 24.35
C ASP A 87 21.10 10.01 23.64
N ALA A 88 21.00 9.65 22.35
CA ALA A 88 22.15 9.42 21.49
C ALA A 88 22.49 10.67 20.66
N SER A 89 23.69 11.23 20.86
CA SER A 89 24.19 12.30 20.01
C SER A 89 24.39 11.79 18.58
N GLY A 90 23.73 12.40 17.60
CA GLY A 90 23.86 12.06 16.17
C GLY A 90 22.68 11.31 15.54
N LEU A 91 21.60 11.06 16.29
CA LEU A 91 20.40 10.37 15.78
C LEU A 91 19.81 11.05 14.52
N VAL A 92 19.83 12.39 14.48
CA VAL A 92 19.36 13.16 13.33
C VAL A 92 20.15 12.82 12.07
N PHE A 93 21.48 12.73 12.16
CA PHE A 93 22.34 12.40 11.02
C PHE A 93 22.03 10.99 10.50
N VAL A 94 21.94 10.01 11.40
CA VAL A 94 21.61 8.62 11.04
C VAL A 94 20.22 8.55 10.40
N THR A 95 19.23 9.24 10.95
CA THR A 95 17.86 9.27 10.41
C THR A 95 17.83 9.84 8.99
N ILE A 96 18.53 10.95 8.74
CA ILE A 96 18.62 11.55 7.40
C ILE A 96 19.34 10.61 6.43
N LEU A 97 20.42 9.97 6.85
CA LEU A 97 21.16 9.01 6.03
C LEU A 97 20.26 7.83 5.61
N PHE A 98 19.52 7.24 6.55
CA PHE A 98 18.57 6.17 6.25
C PHE A 98 17.41 6.65 5.37
N ALA A 99 16.90 7.86 5.59
CA ALA A 99 15.88 8.44 4.72
C ALA A 99 16.37 8.54 3.27
N ILE A 100 17.57 9.09 3.04
CA ILE A 100 18.19 9.17 1.71
C ILE A 100 18.38 7.77 1.10
N LEU A 101 18.87 6.81 1.89
CA LEU A 101 19.05 5.43 1.44
C LEU A 101 17.72 4.82 0.96
N TYR A 102 16.65 4.96 1.74
CA TYR A 102 15.33 4.46 1.35
C TYR A 102 14.75 5.18 0.13
N PHE A 103 15.02 6.48 -0.05
CA PHE A 103 14.65 7.19 -1.27
C PHE A 103 15.36 6.65 -2.51
N VAL A 104 16.67 6.36 -2.41
CA VAL A 104 17.43 5.75 -3.51
C VAL A 104 16.91 4.35 -3.83
N LEU A 105 16.61 3.55 -2.81
CA LEU A 105 16.03 2.22 -2.98
C LEU A 105 14.65 2.29 -3.63
N LEU A 106 13.78 3.18 -3.19
CA LEU A 106 12.45 3.39 -3.77
C LEU A 106 12.55 3.74 -5.26
N PHE A 107 13.43 4.69 -5.61
CA PHE A 107 13.59 5.13 -7.00
C PHE A 107 14.18 4.03 -7.88
N SER A 108 15.26 3.39 -7.44
CA SER A 108 15.92 2.31 -8.18
C SER A 108 15.00 1.10 -8.38
N ALA A 109 14.31 0.66 -7.32
CA ALA A 109 13.35 -0.45 -7.40
C ALA A 109 12.20 -0.12 -8.35
N THR A 110 11.61 1.08 -8.24
CA THR A 110 10.53 1.51 -9.14
C THR A 110 11.00 1.58 -10.59
N TYR A 111 12.20 2.13 -10.84
CA TYR A 111 12.78 2.22 -12.17
C TYR A 111 13.00 0.83 -12.80
N VAL A 112 13.58 -0.10 -12.05
CA VAL A 112 13.80 -1.48 -12.50
C VAL A 112 12.48 -2.18 -12.79
N LEU A 113 11.49 -2.03 -11.90
CA LEU A 113 10.18 -2.65 -12.06
C LEU A 113 9.46 -2.14 -13.31
N VAL A 114 9.42 -0.81 -13.51
CA VAL A 114 8.82 -0.18 -14.69
C VAL A 114 9.56 -0.59 -15.97
N ARG A 115 10.90 -0.61 -15.95
CA ARG A 115 11.71 -1.04 -17.10
C ARG A 115 11.44 -2.50 -17.46
N MET A 116 11.30 -3.38 -16.47
CA MET A 116 11.03 -4.80 -16.67
C MET A 116 9.66 -5.01 -17.32
N PHE A 117 8.61 -4.35 -16.84
CA PHE A 117 7.26 -4.45 -17.40
C PHE A 117 7.11 -3.79 -18.77
N LYS A 118 7.88 -2.72 -19.06
CA LYS A 118 7.86 -2.06 -20.37
C LYS A 118 8.54 -2.88 -21.47
N ASN A 119 9.59 -3.62 -21.13
CA ASN A 119 10.41 -4.34 -22.11
C ASN A 119 9.99 -5.80 -22.35
N LYS A 120 9.13 -6.37 -21.51
CA LYS A 120 8.58 -7.73 -21.66
C LYS A 120 7.06 -7.70 -21.54
N PRO A 121 6.30 -7.59 -22.66
CA PRO A 121 4.85 -7.68 -22.59
C PRO A 121 4.47 -9.06 -22.07
N ALA A 122 3.67 -9.12 -20.99
CA ALA A 122 3.23 -10.37 -20.36
C ALA A 122 2.55 -11.34 -21.35
N TYR A 123 2.00 -10.82 -22.45
CA TYR A 123 1.43 -11.61 -23.54
C TYR A 123 2.45 -12.56 -24.18
N GLN A 124 3.71 -12.14 -24.40
CA GLN A 124 4.74 -13.01 -25.00
C GLN A 124 5.13 -14.19 -24.12
N HIS A 125 4.97 -14.06 -22.79
CA HIS A 125 5.22 -15.18 -21.86
C HIS A 125 4.03 -16.13 -21.78
N ILE A 126 2.80 -15.61 -21.81
CA ILE A 126 1.58 -16.44 -21.85
C ILE A 126 1.49 -17.20 -23.19
N GLU A 127 1.84 -16.55 -24.30
CA GLU A 127 1.85 -17.16 -25.63
C GLU A 127 2.96 -18.23 -25.74
N SER A 128 4.13 -18.03 -25.11
CA SER A 128 5.17 -19.06 -25.08
C SER A 128 4.83 -20.26 -24.19
N LEU A 129 4.05 -20.07 -23.12
CA LEU A 129 3.51 -21.16 -22.30
C LEU A 129 2.39 -21.92 -23.03
N SER A 130 1.48 -21.21 -23.72
CA SER A 130 0.47 -21.82 -24.59
C SER A 130 1.09 -22.59 -25.75
N GLN A 131 2.20 -22.11 -26.33
CA GLN A 131 2.95 -22.82 -27.37
C GLN A 131 3.74 -24.03 -26.83
N ARG A 132 4.10 -24.05 -25.55
CA ARG A 132 4.75 -25.21 -24.89
C ARG A 132 3.78 -26.32 -24.48
N GLY A 133 2.46 -26.08 -24.55
CA GLY A 133 1.45 -27.08 -24.21
C GLY A 133 1.33 -27.36 -22.70
N ASP A 134 1.82 -26.45 -21.86
CA ASP A 134 1.85 -26.58 -20.39
C ASP A 134 0.58 -25.98 -19.72
N ALA A 135 -0.49 -25.72 -20.50
CA ALA A 135 -1.74 -25.08 -20.05
C ALA A 135 -2.95 -26.02 -20.16
#